data_AF-A0A0R1WQB0-F1
#
_entry.id   AF-A0A0R1WQB0-F1
#
_cell.length_a   1.000
_cell.length_b   1.000
_cell.length_c   1.000
_cell.angle_alpha   90.00
_cell.angle_beta   90.00
_cell.angle_gamma   90.00
#
_symmetry.space_group_name_H-M   'P 1'
#
loop_
_entity.id
_entity.type
_entity.pdbx_description
1 polymer ?
#
loop_
_entity_poly.entity_id
_entity_poly.type
_entity_poly.pdbx_seq_one_letter_code
_entity_poly.pdbx_strand_id
1 'polypeptide(L)'
;MIKDANGDAALLVKYNYTNKTNNNEVPQQVQNNAIMLKQDGKQLAATTATGDNAAIVNSSNNGQVQPGKSFDGALLVKVGSTTSEVTMYFKNIQTNAWLDSTQPLKLD
;
A
#
# COMPACT_ATOMS: atom_id res chain seq x y z
N MET A 1 -4.61 17.56 2.44
CA MET A 1 -3.56 16.69 3.02
C MET A 1 -4.24 15.54 3.76
N ILE A 2 -3.90 14.29 3.44
CA ILE A 2 -4.40 13.12 4.15
C ILE A 2 -3.71 13.05 5.53
N LYS A 3 -4.48 12.75 6.57
CA LYS A 3 -3.99 12.58 7.93
C LYS A 3 -4.28 11.18 8.43
N ASP A 4 -3.38 10.65 9.25
CA ASP A 4 -3.63 9.43 10.01
C ASP A 4 -4.55 9.69 11.22
N ALA A 5 -4.84 8.64 11.99
CA ALA A 5 -5.72 8.73 13.15
C ALA A 5 -5.17 9.63 14.29
N ASN A 6 -3.87 9.92 14.30
CA ASN A 6 -3.23 10.83 15.26
C ASN A 6 -3.19 12.27 14.74
N GLY A 7 -3.62 12.52 13.50
CA GLY A 7 -3.56 13.83 12.85
C GLY A 7 -2.24 14.12 12.13
N ASP A 8 -1.32 13.14 12.08
CA ASP A 8 -0.04 13.25 11.38
C ASP A 8 -0.23 13.12 9.87
N ALA A 9 0.71 13.67 9.09
CA ALA A 9 0.70 13.53 7.64
C ALA A 9 0.81 12.06 7.21
N ALA A 10 0.00 11.67 6.23
CA ALA A 10 0.00 10.32 5.69
C ALA A 10 -0.17 10.32 4.16
N LEU A 11 0.25 9.23 3.54
CA LEU A 11 0.06 8.94 2.13
C LEU A 11 -0.95 7.80 1.98
N LEU A 12 -2.04 8.07 1.25
CA LEU A 12 -3.01 7.06 0.84
C LEU A 12 -2.65 6.56 -0.56
N VAL A 13 -2.29 5.29 -0.66
CA VAL A 13 -2.06 4.60 -1.92
C VAL A 13 -3.29 3.77 -2.24
N LYS A 14 -3.96 4.08 -3.35
CA LYS A 14 -4.98 3.21 -3.95
C LYS A 14 -4.35 2.42 -5.09
N TYR A 15 -4.60 1.13 -5.14
CA TYR A 15 -3.99 0.24 -6.13
C TYR A 15 -4.98 -0.84 -6.57
N ASN A 16 -4.75 -1.41 -7.74
CA ASN A 16 -5.47 -2.58 -8.22
C ASN A 16 -4.46 -3.69 -8.52
N TYR A 17 -4.79 -4.93 -8.15
CA TYR A 17 -3.99 -6.09 -8.56
C TYR A 17 -4.89 -7.26 -8.96
N THR A 18 -4.36 -8.14 -9.80
CA THR A 18 -4.99 -9.43 -10.12
C THR A 18 -4.28 -10.54 -9.40
N ASN A 19 -5.01 -11.41 -8.70
CA ASN A 19 -4.43 -12.62 -8.13
C ASN A 19 -4.09 -13.59 -9.25
N LYS A 20 -2.81 -13.69 -9.61
CA LYS A 20 -2.30 -14.62 -10.64
C LYS A 20 -1.82 -15.96 -10.06
N THR A 21 -2.06 -16.22 -8.78
CA THR A 21 -1.73 -17.50 -8.15
C THR A 21 -2.85 -18.52 -8.39
N ASN A 22 -2.63 -19.76 -7.95
CA ASN A 22 -3.63 -20.82 -8.02
C ASN A 22 -4.47 -20.94 -6.72
N ASN A 23 -4.23 -20.09 -5.72
CA ASN A 23 -4.90 -20.12 -4.42
C ASN A 23 -5.69 -18.84 -4.17
N ASN A 24 -6.68 -18.91 -3.28
CA ASN A 24 -7.30 -17.70 -2.76
C ASN A 24 -6.29 -16.93 -1.90
N GLU A 25 -6.22 -15.62 -2.09
CA GLU A 25 -5.31 -14.76 -1.36
C GLU A 25 -6.07 -13.83 -0.41
N VAL A 26 -5.48 -13.51 0.74
CA VAL A 26 -6.03 -12.51 1.66
C VAL A 26 -5.43 -11.15 1.29
N PRO A 27 -6.26 -10.13 0.93
CA PRO A 27 -5.77 -8.84 0.46
C PRO A 27 -4.68 -8.20 1.31
N GLN A 28 -4.88 -8.20 2.63
CA GLN A 28 -3.94 -7.61 3.58
C GLN A 28 -2.59 -8.34 3.60
N GLN A 29 -2.58 -9.67 3.43
CA GLN A 29 -1.35 -10.45 3.37
C GLN A 29 -0.58 -10.18 2.08
N VAL A 30 -1.31 -10.09 0.95
CA VAL A 30 -0.72 -9.71 -0.33
C VAL A 30 -0.10 -8.32 -0.24
N GLN A 31 -0.83 -7.34 0.30
CA GLN A 31 -0.34 -5.97 0.49
C GLN A 31 0.96 -5.94 1.29
N ASN A 32 0.96 -6.54 2.49
CA ASN A 32 2.12 -6.55 3.39
C ASN A 32 3.36 -7.25 2.80
N ASN A 33 3.15 -8.23 1.92
CA ASN A 33 4.23 -9.02 1.33
C ASN A 33 4.71 -8.46 -0.02
N ALA A 34 3.84 -7.79 -0.78
CA ALA A 34 4.10 -7.41 -2.16
C ALA A 34 4.43 -5.93 -2.33
N ILE A 35 4.08 -5.06 -1.38
CA ILE A 35 4.28 -3.61 -1.47
C ILE A 35 5.14 -3.12 -0.30
N MET A 36 6.20 -2.38 -0.61
CA MET A 36 7.00 -1.66 0.37
C MET A 36 7.12 -0.21 -0.06
N LEU A 37 6.91 0.73 0.86
CA LEU A 37 7.17 2.15 0.64
C LEU A 37 8.37 2.58 1.47
N LYS A 38 9.23 3.42 0.87
CA LYS A 38 10.33 4.07 1.59
C LYS A 38 10.30 5.57 1.37
N GLN A 39 10.73 6.31 2.39
CA GLN A 39 11.04 7.74 2.30
C GLN A 39 12.41 7.95 2.91
N ASP A 40 13.28 8.69 2.22
CA ASP A 40 14.65 8.97 2.67
C ASP A 40 15.42 7.69 3.08
N GLY A 41 15.24 6.61 2.31
CA GLY A 41 15.86 5.30 2.53
C GLY A 41 15.23 4.44 3.64
N LYS A 42 14.27 4.96 4.41
CA LYS A 42 13.61 4.26 5.52
C LYS A 42 12.26 3.69 5.09
N GLN A 43 11.97 2.45 5.47
CA GLN A 43 10.66 1.84 5.24
C GLN A 43 9.59 2.56 6.05
N LEU A 44 8.50 2.94 5.38
CA LEU A 44 7.33 3.53 5.99
C LEU A 44 6.46 2.45 6.63
N ALA A 45 5.85 2.78 7.76
CA ALA A 45 4.91 1.91 8.45
C ALA A 45 3.47 2.20 8.00
N ALA A 46 2.68 1.13 7.88
CA ALA A 46 1.24 1.25 7.74
C ALA A 46 0.66 1.98 8.96
N THR A 47 -0.33 2.83 8.74
CA THR A 47 -1.05 3.57 9.79
C THR A 47 -2.55 3.49 9.51
N THR A 48 -3.36 3.92 10.48
CA THR A 48 -4.81 3.95 10.36
C THR A 48 -5.30 5.36 10.05
N ALA A 49 -6.44 5.47 9.36
CA ALA A 49 -7.12 6.74 9.14
C ALA A 49 -8.32 6.89 10.08
N THR A 50 -8.91 8.08 10.08
CA THR A 50 -10.26 8.35 10.58
C THR A 50 -11.19 8.77 9.43
N GLY A 51 -12.50 8.75 9.67
CA GLY A 51 -13.51 9.19 8.70
C GLY A 51 -13.50 8.39 7.39
N ASP A 52 -13.71 9.08 6.27
CA ASP A 52 -13.86 8.46 4.95
C ASP A 52 -12.65 7.64 4.50
N ASN A 53 -11.43 8.08 4.84
CA ASN A 53 -10.22 7.34 4.51
C ASN A 53 -10.13 6.01 5.27
N ALA A 54 -10.65 5.95 6.50
CA ALA A 54 -10.74 4.70 7.25
C ALA A 54 -11.71 3.72 6.58
N ALA A 55 -12.86 4.22 6.10
CA ALA A 55 -13.84 3.41 5.39
C ALA A 55 -13.26 2.82 4.09
N ILE A 56 -12.47 3.59 3.34
CA ILE A 56 -11.78 3.12 2.14
C ILE A 56 -10.79 2.00 2.49
N VAL A 57 -9.87 2.24 3.43
CA VAL A 57 -8.83 1.26 3.80
C VAL A 57 -9.44 -0.01 4.40
N ASN A 58 -10.47 0.12 5.23
CA ASN A 58 -11.11 -1.03 5.86
C ASN A 58 -11.91 -1.85 4.85
N SER A 59 -12.64 -1.20 3.94
CA SER A 59 -13.41 -1.92 2.92
C SER A 59 -12.51 -2.66 1.94
N SER A 60 -11.34 -2.10 1.64
CA SER A 60 -10.34 -2.69 0.74
C SER A 60 -9.45 -3.76 1.38
N ASN A 61 -9.77 -4.26 2.59
CA ASN A 61 -9.00 -5.31 3.27
C ASN A 61 -9.84 -6.52 3.69
N ASN A 62 -11.09 -6.60 3.23
CA ASN A 62 -12.01 -7.69 3.58
C ASN A 62 -12.05 -8.80 2.51
N GLY A 63 -12.36 -10.01 2.96
CA GLY A 63 -12.63 -11.15 2.08
C GLY A 63 -11.39 -11.87 1.54
N GLN A 64 -11.57 -12.54 0.40
CA GLN A 64 -10.53 -13.28 -0.30
C GLN A 64 -10.55 -12.90 -1.79
N VAL A 65 -9.36 -12.83 -2.39
CA VAL A 65 -9.20 -12.63 -3.84
C VAL A 65 -8.98 -13.97 -4.49
N GLN A 66 -9.95 -14.42 -5.27
CA GLN A 66 -9.87 -15.69 -5.98
C GLN A 66 -8.85 -15.62 -7.14
N PRO A 67 -8.26 -16.76 -7.54
CA PRO A 67 -7.45 -16.86 -8.75
C PRO A 67 -8.10 -16.20 -9.98
N GLY A 68 -7.32 -15.40 -10.69
CA GLY A 68 -7.73 -14.68 -11.90
C GLY A 68 -8.65 -13.47 -11.66
N LYS A 69 -9.02 -13.16 -10.41
CA LYS A 69 -9.83 -11.98 -10.07
C LYS A 69 -8.97 -10.78 -9.72
N SER A 70 -9.45 -9.60 -10.12
CA SER A 70 -8.87 -8.32 -9.73
C SER A 70 -9.45 -7.82 -8.41
N PHE A 71 -8.66 -7.01 -7.71
CA PHE A 71 -8.95 -6.49 -6.40
C PHE A 71 -8.46 -5.04 -6.28
N ASP A 72 -9.33 -4.17 -5.79
CA ASP A 72 -9.00 -2.78 -5.45
C ASP A 72 -8.60 -2.68 -3.98
N GLY A 73 -7.35 -2.34 -3.75
CA GLY A 73 -6.73 -2.17 -2.44
C GLY A 73 -6.46 -0.72 -2.10
N ALA A 74 -6.41 -0.43 -0.80
CA ALA A 74 -5.91 0.83 -0.29
C ALA A 74 -4.97 0.60 0.91
N LEU A 75 -3.85 1.32 0.89
CA LEU A 75 -2.84 1.35 1.94
C LEU A 75 -2.66 2.78 2.42
N LEU A 76 -2.68 2.99 3.73
CA LEU A 76 -2.29 4.26 4.33
C LEU A 76 -0.97 4.10 5.06
N VAL A 77 0.01 4.95 4.76
CA VAL A 77 1.31 4.96 5.46
C VAL A 77 1.57 6.32 6.06
N LYS A 78 2.19 6.34 7.25
CA LYS A 78 2.67 7.57 7.86
C LYS A 78 3.91 8.03 7.11
N VAL A 79 3.95 9.31 6.71
CA VAL A 79 5.13 9.91 6.07
C VAL A 79 5.90 10.75 7.09
N GLY A 80 7.23 10.77 6.96
CA GLY A 80 8.10 11.61 7.80
C GLY A 80 8.21 13.04 7.28
N SER A 81 7.96 13.26 5.99
CA SER A 81 8.02 14.55 5.31
C SER A 81 6.94 14.66 4.25
N THR A 82 6.37 15.85 4.06
CA THR A 82 5.44 16.15 2.95
C THR A 82 6.14 16.71 1.73
N THR A 83 7.46 16.89 1.77
CA THR A 83 8.26 17.46 0.67
C THR A 83 9.26 16.47 0.09
N SER A 84 9.61 15.42 0.83
CA SER A 84 10.48 14.35 0.35
C SER A 84 9.71 13.34 -0.49
N GLU A 85 10.36 12.80 -1.53
CA GLU A 85 9.78 11.78 -2.38
C GLU A 85 9.58 10.46 -1.61
N VAL A 86 8.48 9.77 -1.93
CA VAL A 86 8.25 8.39 -1.49
C VAL A 86 8.51 7.46 -2.67
N THR A 87 9.32 6.43 -2.45
CA THR A 87 9.58 5.37 -3.42
C THR A 87 8.77 4.13 -3.07
N MET A 88 8.12 3.53 -4.08
CA MET A 88 7.37 2.29 -3.94
C MET A 88 8.12 1.13 -4.59
N TYR A 89 8.18 0.01 -3.89
CA TYR A 89 8.81 -1.23 -4.33
C TYR A 89 7.76 -2.32 -4.39
N PHE A 90 7.85 -3.15 -5.43
CA PHE A 90 6.99 -4.32 -5.59
C PHE A 90 7.81 -5.60 -5.50
N LYS A 91 7.31 -6.60 -4.79
CA LYS A 91 7.98 -7.90 -4.73
C LYS A 91 7.70 -8.70 -5.99
N ASN A 92 8.75 -9.18 -6.64
CA ASN A 92 8.62 -10.11 -7.75
C ASN A 92 8.11 -11.45 -7.22
N ILE A 93 6.97 -11.92 -7.75
CA ILE A 93 6.34 -13.17 -7.29
C ILE A 93 7.16 -14.43 -7.61
N GLN A 94 8.05 -14.38 -8.60
CA GLN A 94 8.88 -15.53 -9.01
C GLN A 94 10.19 -15.57 -8.24
N THR A 95 10.86 -14.42 -8.07
CA THR A 95 12.20 -14.35 -7.48
C THR A 95 12.19 -13.94 -6.00
N ASN A 96 11.07 -13.47 -5.48
CA ASN A 96 10.94 -12.84 -4.16
C ASN A 96 11.83 -11.60 -3.95
N ALA A 97 12.49 -11.10 -4.99
CA ALA A 97 13.28 -9.87 -4.94
C ALA A 97 12.38 -8.64 -5.02
N TRP A 98 12.80 -7.55 -4.38
CA TRP A 98 12.16 -6.25 -4.57
C TRP A 98 12.54 -5.68 -5.94
N LEU A 99 11.53 -5.41 -6.74
CA LEU A 99 11.66 -4.64 -7.97
C LEU A 99 11.64 -3.18 -7.58
N ASP A 100 12.69 -2.48 -7.97
CA ASP A 100 12.73 -1.03 -7.90
C ASP A 100 11.90 -0.48 -9.06
N SER A 101 10.63 -0.17 -8.79
CA SER A 101 9.90 0.73 -9.66
C SER A 101 10.08 2.12 -9.08
N THR A 102 11.12 2.83 -9.51
CA THR A 102 11.28 4.25 -9.16
C THR A 102 10.14 5.06 -9.78
N GLN A 103 8.99 5.07 -9.12
CA GLN A 103 7.95 6.07 -9.33
C GLN A 103 8.04 7.03 -8.14
N PRO A 104 8.73 8.17 -8.27
CA PRO A 104 8.75 9.18 -7.22
C PRO A 104 7.33 9.70 -7.04
N LEU A 105 6.74 9.45 -5.87
CA LEU A 105 5.47 10.03 -5.49
C LEU A 105 5.75 11.36 -4.79
N LYS A 106 5.32 12.46 -5.40
CA LYS A 106 5.30 13.78 -4.76
C LYS A 106 3.99 13.95 -3.99
N LEU A 107 4.09 14.63 -2.84
CA LEU A 107 3.00 14.80 -1.87
C LEU A 107 2.38 16.21 -1.92
N ASP A 108 2.61 16.94 -3.00
CA ASP A 108 2.21 18.33 -3.22
C ASP A 108 0.69 18.53 -3.39
#